data_AF-A0A4R4L7M8-F1
#
_entry.id   AF-A0A4R4L7M8-F1
#
_cell.length_a   1.000
_cell.length_b   1.000
_cell.length_c   1.000
_cell.angle_alpha   90.00
_cell.angle_beta   90.00
_cell.angle_gamma   90.00
#
_symmetry.space_group_name_H-M   'P 1'
#
loop_
_entity.id
_entity.type
_entity.pdbx_description
1 polymer ?
#
loop_
_entity_poly.entity_id
_entity_poly.type
_entity_poly.pdbx_seq_one_letter_code
_entity_poly.pdbx_strand_id
1 'polypeptide(L)'
;MKHALTLREIRRLAPLRLAPQTVHVCENPRVLEAAADVGAAAAIVCTMGNPTTVTLALLDAVMESPDVRLLYHGDFDWPGIAIADRIMRRYHAQPWQFMAADYRWAVAQATERGTPQQPLTGRASETPWDPALSSAMAETATAIHEEAVIGRLLDDLRRRR
;
A
#
# COMPACT_ATOMS: atom_id res chain seq x y z
N MET A 1 -11.97 -21.10 9.89
CA MET A 1 -10.79 -20.23 10.03
C MET A 1 -11.29 -18.86 10.47
N LYS A 2 -10.69 -18.18 11.46
CA LYS A 2 -11.11 -16.80 11.79
C LYS A 2 -10.53 -15.87 10.72
N HIS A 3 -11.38 -15.14 10.01
CA HIS A 3 -10.98 -14.19 8.97
C HIS A 3 -10.89 -12.73 9.47
N ALA A 4 -11.11 -12.51 10.77
CA ALA A 4 -11.07 -11.19 11.39
C ALA A 4 -10.37 -11.25 12.74
N LEU A 5 -9.56 -10.24 13.03
CA LEU A 5 -8.95 -9.98 14.33
C LEU A 5 -9.60 -8.75 14.95
N THR A 6 -9.98 -8.85 16.22
CA THR A 6 -10.47 -7.72 17.02
C THR A 6 -9.30 -6.95 17.64
N LEU A 7 -9.52 -5.68 18.01
CA LEU A 7 -8.52 -4.90 18.76
C LEU A 7 -8.05 -5.61 20.04
N ARG A 8 -8.97 -6.33 20.72
CA ARG A 8 -8.65 -7.12 21.91
C ARG A 8 -7.68 -8.27 21.60
N GLU A 9 -7.85 -8.93 20.45
CA GLU A 9 -6.94 -10.00 20.02
C GLU A 9 -5.58 -9.43 19.61
N ILE A 10 -5.54 -8.32 18.88
CA ILE A 10 -4.29 -7.63 18.54
C ILE A 10 -3.51 -7.24 19.79
N ARG A 11 -4.16 -6.63 20.78
CA ARG A 11 -3.50 -6.24 22.04
C ARG A 11 -2.95 -7.42 22.83
N ARG A 12 -3.47 -8.64 22.64
CA ARG A 12 -2.96 -9.86 23.28
C ARG A 12 -1.73 -10.42 22.57
N LEU A 13 -1.43 -9.96 21.36
CA LEU A 13 -0.20 -10.33 20.65
C LEU A 13 1.02 -9.59 21.22
N ALA A 14 0.83 -8.55 22.03
CA ALA A 14 1.92 -7.80 22.64
C ALA A 14 2.61 -8.61 23.77
N PRO A 15 3.96 -8.65 23.81
CA PRO A 15 4.87 -8.13 22.81
C PRO A 15 4.90 -9.00 21.54
N LEU A 16 4.64 -8.41 20.37
CA LEU A 16 4.81 -9.10 19.10
C LEU A 16 6.28 -9.01 18.71
N ARG A 17 6.92 -10.17 18.48
CA ARG A 17 8.32 -10.25 18.06
C ARG A 17 8.40 -10.98 16.74
N LEU A 18 8.65 -10.22 15.69
CA LEU A 18 8.85 -10.73 14.33
C LEU A 18 10.35 -10.87 14.07
N ALA A 19 10.72 -11.88 13.28
CA ALA A 19 12.06 -11.96 12.73
C ALA A 19 12.32 -10.77 11.80
N PRO A 20 13.59 -10.42 11.53
CA PRO A 20 13.95 -9.40 10.55
C PRO A 20 13.25 -9.67 9.21
N GLN A 21 12.37 -8.77 8.79
CA GLN A 21 11.58 -8.96 7.57
C GLN A 21 11.00 -7.66 7.05
N THR A 22 10.48 -7.74 5.82
CA THR A 22 9.72 -6.66 5.20
C THR A 22 8.24 -7.01 5.25
N VAL A 23 7.42 -6.10 5.78
CA VAL A 23 5.96 -6.20 5.75
C VAL A 23 5.44 -5.22 4.70
N HIS A 24 4.71 -5.74 3.72
CA HIS A 24 4.07 -4.94 2.69
C HIS A 24 2.72 -4.46 3.21
N VAL A 25 2.36 -3.22 2.90
CA VAL A 25 1.08 -2.63 3.26
C VAL A 25 0.41 -2.19 1.97
N CYS A 26 -0.81 -2.65 1.74
CA CYS A 26 -1.65 -2.26 0.60
C CYS A 26 -2.94 -1.63 1.11
N GLU A 27 -3.59 -0.81 0.29
CA GLU A 27 -4.86 -0.19 0.63
C GLU A 27 -6.05 -1.11 0.32
N ASN A 28 -5.96 -1.82 -0.79
CA ASN A 28 -7.05 -2.52 -1.44
C ASN A 28 -7.04 -4.02 -1.11
N PRO A 29 -8.18 -4.61 -0.70
CA PRO A 29 -8.30 -6.05 -0.45
C PRO A 29 -7.86 -6.93 -1.62
N ARG A 30 -8.03 -6.47 -2.86
CA ARG A 30 -7.72 -7.26 -4.06
C ARG A 30 -6.24 -7.61 -4.16
N VAL A 31 -5.36 -6.75 -3.67
CA VAL A 31 -3.92 -7.03 -3.62
C VAL A 31 -3.63 -8.18 -2.64
N LEU A 32 -4.24 -8.15 -1.45
CA LEU A 32 -4.09 -9.19 -0.44
C LEU A 32 -4.68 -10.52 -0.89
N GLU A 33 -5.87 -10.50 -1.49
CA GLU A 33 -6.53 -11.68 -2.07
C GLU A 33 -5.64 -12.32 -3.15
N ALA A 34 -5.16 -11.52 -4.11
CA ALA A 34 -4.31 -12.01 -5.18
C ALA A 34 -2.96 -12.57 -4.66
N ALA A 35 -2.40 -11.95 -3.60
CA ALA A 35 -1.20 -12.46 -2.94
C ALA A 35 -1.43 -13.83 -2.28
N ALA A 36 -2.59 -14.01 -1.64
CA ALA A 36 -2.99 -15.28 -1.03
C ALA A 36 -3.21 -16.37 -2.10
N ASP A 37 -3.87 -16.04 -3.21
CA ASP A 37 -4.17 -16.98 -4.30
C ASP A 37 -2.89 -17.56 -4.93
N VAL A 38 -1.82 -16.76 -5.02
CA VAL A 38 -0.52 -17.20 -5.55
C VAL A 38 0.40 -17.77 -4.48
N GLY A 39 -0.06 -17.86 -3.22
CA GLY A 39 0.73 -18.35 -2.09
C GLY A 39 1.98 -17.51 -1.80
N ALA A 40 1.88 -16.18 -1.93
CA ALA A 40 3.00 -15.29 -1.67
C ALA A 40 3.54 -15.49 -0.23
N ALA A 41 4.87 -15.61 -0.10
CA ALA A 41 5.52 -15.83 1.18
C ALA A 41 5.77 -14.53 1.96
N ALA A 42 5.66 -13.38 1.30
CA ALA A 42 5.86 -12.07 1.93
C ALA A 42 4.74 -11.76 2.93
N ALA A 43 5.10 -11.17 4.07
CA ALA A 43 4.12 -10.64 5.01
C ALA A 43 3.42 -9.42 4.40
N ILE A 44 2.10 -9.40 4.42
CA ILE A 44 1.27 -8.32 3.87
C ILE A 44 0.13 -7.95 4.83
N VAL A 45 -0.15 -6.66 4.97
CA VAL A 45 -1.27 -6.10 5.74
C VAL A 45 -2.09 -5.21 4.81
N CYS A 46 -3.39 -5.45 4.73
CA CYS A 46 -4.30 -4.58 3.98
C CYS A 46 -4.96 -3.57 4.92
N THR A 47 -5.01 -2.29 4.53
CA THR A 47 -5.68 -1.24 5.33
C THR A 47 -7.17 -1.14 5.05
N MET A 48 -7.65 -1.66 3.91
CA MET A 48 -9.04 -1.59 3.45
C MET A 48 -9.51 -0.14 3.27
N GLY A 49 -8.74 0.66 2.56
CA GLY A 49 -8.92 2.11 2.49
C GLY A 49 -8.29 2.81 3.70
N ASN A 50 -9.01 3.77 4.28
CA ASN A 50 -8.54 4.51 5.45
C ASN A 50 -8.32 3.56 6.66
N PRO A 51 -7.08 3.46 7.21
CA PRO A 51 -6.75 2.50 8.25
C PRO A 51 -7.65 2.60 9.49
N THR A 52 -8.26 1.48 9.86
CA THR A 52 -9.05 1.38 11.09
C THR A 52 -8.18 1.37 12.35
N THR A 53 -8.77 1.60 13.52
CA THR A 53 -8.07 1.45 14.81
C THR A 53 -7.43 0.07 14.99
N VAL A 54 -8.03 -0.98 14.46
CA VAL A 54 -7.47 -2.35 14.53
C VAL A 54 -6.23 -2.45 13.65
N THR A 55 -6.30 -1.94 12.41
CA THR A 55 -5.17 -1.91 11.47
C THR A 55 -4.02 -1.11 12.06
N LEU A 56 -4.29 0.07 12.62
CA LEU A 56 -3.26 0.89 13.26
C LEU A 56 -2.64 0.17 14.46
N ALA A 57 -3.44 -0.46 15.32
CA ALA A 57 -2.91 -1.22 16.45
C ALA A 57 -2.05 -2.43 16.02
N LEU A 58 -2.39 -3.06 14.89
CA LEU A 58 -1.57 -4.13 14.32
C LEU A 58 -0.24 -3.58 13.81
N LEU A 59 -0.25 -2.48 13.05
CA LEU A 59 0.97 -1.84 12.56
C LEU A 59 1.84 -1.33 13.72
N ASP A 60 1.25 -0.75 14.76
CA ASP A 60 1.95 -0.37 15.99
C ASP A 60 2.66 -1.59 16.60
N ALA A 61 1.97 -2.72 16.75
CA ALA A 61 2.55 -3.96 17.30
C ALA A 61 3.65 -4.56 16.40
N VAL A 62 3.48 -4.49 15.08
CA VAL A 62 4.51 -4.92 14.10
C VAL A 62 5.78 -4.09 14.25
N MET A 63 5.62 -2.77 14.41
CA MET A 63 6.73 -1.82 14.55
C MET A 63 7.44 -1.88 15.90
N GLU A 64 6.95 -2.66 16.88
CA GLU A 64 7.72 -2.97 18.09
C GLU A 64 8.97 -3.83 17.80
N SER A 65 9.01 -4.49 16.64
CA SER A 65 10.16 -5.28 16.21
C SER A 65 11.17 -4.39 15.46
N PRO A 66 12.39 -4.18 15.97
CA PRO A 66 13.32 -3.17 15.45
C PRO A 66 13.81 -3.47 14.02
N ASP A 67 13.86 -4.75 13.63
CA ASP A 67 14.36 -5.19 12.34
C ASP A 67 13.24 -5.39 11.29
N VAL A 68 12.05 -4.88 11.57
CA VAL A 68 10.93 -4.88 10.63
C VAL A 68 10.89 -3.55 9.87
N ARG A 69 10.68 -3.64 8.56
CA ARG A 69 10.46 -2.48 7.68
C ARG A 69 9.09 -2.58 7.03
N LEU A 70 8.42 -1.44 6.88
CA LEU A 70 7.17 -1.35 6.14
C LEU A 70 7.41 -0.79 4.75
N LEU A 71 6.81 -1.42 3.74
CA LEU A 71 6.68 -0.83 2.41
C LEU A 71 5.19 -0.61 2.11
N TYR A 72 4.80 0.59 1.67
CA TYR A 72 3.41 0.96 1.44
C TYR A 72 3.10 1.18 -0.05
N HIS A 73 2.01 0.58 -0.52
CA HIS A 73 1.35 0.90 -1.77
C HIS A 73 -0.13 1.27 -1.49
N GLY A 74 -0.70 2.09 -2.36
CA GLY A 74 -2.10 2.50 -2.30
C GLY A 74 -2.55 3.02 -3.65
N ASP A 75 -3.75 3.58 -3.71
CA ASP A 75 -4.27 4.12 -4.97
C ASP A 75 -3.53 5.41 -5.36
N PHE A 76 -3.30 5.59 -6.66
CA PHE A 76 -2.85 6.87 -7.22
C PHE A 76 -4.06 7.79 -7.43
N ASP A 77 -4.67 8.21 -6.32
CA ASP A 77 -5.65 9.27 -6.24
C ASP A 77 -5.40 10.16 -5.02
N TRP A 78 -6.09 11.29 -4.88
CA TRP A 78 -5.79 12.20 -3.76
C TRP A 78 -6.12 11.61 -2.38
N PRO A 79 -7.22 10.88 -2.17
CA PRO A 79 -7.45 10.14 -0.92
C PRO A 79 -6.36 9.12 -0.58
N GLY A 80 -5.92 8.31 -1.53
CA GLY A 80 -4.86 7.31 -1.40
C GLY A 80 -3.51 7.95 -1.07
N ILE A 81 -3.17 9.06 -1.74
CA ILE A 81 -2.00 9.88 -1.38
C ILE A 81 -2.07 10.40 0.06
N ALA A 82 -3.25 10.84 0.52
CA ALA A 82 -3.42 11.31 1.89
C ALA A 82 -3.36 10.18 2.95
N ILE A 83 -3.77 8.96 2.59
CA ILE A 83 -3.58 7.77 3.44
C ILE A 83 -2.09 7.41 3.50
N ALA A 84 -1.42 7.38 2.35
CA ALA A 84 0.00 7.08 2.23
C ALA A 84 0.85 8.03 3.08
N ASP A 85 0.62 9.35 2.98
CA ASP A 85 1.36 10.35 3.78
C ASP A 85 1.21 10.08 5.28
N ARG A 86 -0.01 9.79 5.76
CA ARG A 86 -0.26 9.48 7.17
C ARG A 86 0.45 8.20 7.62
N ILE A 87 0.43 7.15 6.81
CA ILE A 87 1.12 5.88 7.12
C ILE A 87 2.64 6.06 7.12
N MET A 88 3.20 6.67 6.07
CA MET A 88 4.63 6.88 5.91
C MET A 88 5.19 7.78 7.01
N ARG A 89 4.48 8.85 7.40
CA ARG A 89 4.91 9.71 8.53
C ARG A 89 4.86 8.99 9.87
N ARG A 90 3.82 8.18 10.12
CA ARG A 90 3.65 7.50 11.42
C ARG A 90 4.63 6.34 11.61
N TYR A 91 4.90 5.58 10.56
CA TYR A 91 5.65 4.33 10.65
C TYR A 91 6.98 4.32 9.90
N HIS A 92 7.37 5.46 9.31
CA HIS A 92 8.54 5.56 8.44
C HIS A 92 8.52 4.52 7.29
N ALA A 93 7.31 4.18 6.82
CA ALA A 93 7.14 3.25 5.71
C ALA A 93 7.76 3.83 4.44
N GLN A 94 8.39 2.98 3.64
CA GLN A 94 8.96 3.37 2.35
C GLN A 94 7.94 3.11 1.23
N PRO A 95 8.00 3.86 0.12
CA PRO A 95 7.11 3.64 -1.02
C PRO A 95 7.40 2.28 -1.67
N TRP A 96 6.34 1.52 -1.93
CA TRP A 96 6.36 0.28 -2.68
C TRP A 96 5.70 0.52 -4.04
N GLN A 97 6.48 0.62 -5.12
CA GLN A 97 5.95 0.95 -6.45
C GLN A 97 5.02 2.19 -6.41
N PHE A 98 5.32 3.16 -5.56
CA PHE A 98 4.44 4.28 -5.24
C PHE A 98 5.14 5.64 -5.45
N MET A 99 5.90 5.70 -6.55
CA MET A 99 6.66 6.88 -6.99
C MET A 99 6.11 7.41 -8.32
N ALA A 100 6.57 8.58 -8.75
CA ALA A 100 6.17 9.22 -10.01
C ALA A 100 6.45 8.34 -11.23
N ALA A 101 7.54 7.57 -11.21
CA ALA A 101 7.87 6.62 -12.27
C ALA A 101 6.87 5.47 -12.34
N ASP A 102 6.39 4.99 -11.19
CA ASP A 102 5.42 3.90 -11.10
C ASP A 102 4.05 4.36 -11.55
N TYR A 103 3.63 5.57 -11.16
CA TYR A 103 2.42 6.21 -11.65
C TYR A 103 2.42 6.34 -13.18
N ARG A 104 3.49 6.91 -13.76
CA ARG A 104 3.60 7.06 -15.22
C ARG A 104 3.55 5.73 -15.95
N TRP A 105 4.22 4.71 -15.41
CA TRP A 105 4.13 3.36 -15.95
C TRP A 105 2.71 2.82 -15.88
N ALA A 106 2.02 3.00 -14.76
CA ALA A 106 0.66 2.50 -14.57
C ALA A 106 -0.35 3.17 -15.53
N VAL A 107 -0.22 4.48 -15.75
CA VAL A 107 -1.00 5.21 -16.76
C VAL A 107 -0.73 4.65 -18.15
N ALA A 108 0.53 4.49 -18.54
CA ALA A 108 0.89 3.95 -19.85
C ALA A 108 0.29 2.55 -20.07
N GLN A 109 0.37 1.68 -19.06
CA GLN A 109 -0.21 0.34 -19.12
C GLN A 109 -1.75 0.36 -19.21
N ALA A 110 -2.41 1.25 -18.47
CA ALA A 110 -3.86 1.42 -18.56
C ALA A 110 -4.28 1.84 -19.98
N THR A 111 -3.56 2.78 -20.59
CA THR A 111 -3.77 3.22 -21.97
C THR A 111 -3.53 2.09 -22.98
N GLU A 112 -2.42 1.36 -22.88
CA GLU A 112 -2.09 0.23 -23.77
C GLU A 112 -3.17 -0.87 -23.74
N ARG A 113 -3.74 -1.13 -22.56
CA ARG A 113 -4.81 -2.12 -22.38
C ARG A 113 -6.19 -1.62 -22.79
N GLY A 114 -6.33 -0.35 -23.17
CA GLY A 114 -7.63 0.27 -23.44
C GLY A 114 -8.52 0.37 -22.21
N THR A 115 -7.93 0.42 -21.01
CA THR A 115 -8.68 0.58 -19.76
C THR A 115 -9.27 2.00 -19.72
N PRO A 116 -10.57 2.16 -19.44
CA PRO A 116 -11.17 3.48 -19.30
C PRO A 116 -10.42 4.32 -18.27
N GLN A 117 -9.93 5.49 -18.69
CA GLN A 117 -9.24 6.41 -17.79
C GLN A 117 -10.24 6.99 -16.80
N GLN A 118 -9.87 6.96 -15.52
CA GLN A 118 -10.65 7.59 -14.47
C GLN A 118 -10.10 8.99 -14.20
N PRO A 119 -10.95 10.02 -14.20
CA PRO A 119 -10.48 11.37 -13.94
C PRO A 119 -9.98 11.49 -12.51
N LEU A 120 -8.82 12.11 -12.33
CA LEU A 120 -8.33 12.49 -11.02
C LEU A 120 -9.15 13.69 -10.52
N THR A 121 -9.88 13.51 -9.42
CA THR A 121 -10.77 14.54 -8.87
C THR A 121 -10.44 14.85 -7.42
N GLY A 122 -10.86 16.03 -6.95
CA GLY A 122 -10.62 16.48 -5.58
C GLY A 122 -9.39 17.39 -5.45
N ARG A 123 -8.95 17.60 -4.20
CA ARG A 123 -7.86 18.52 -3.89
C ARG A 123 -6.51 17.81 -3.98
N ALA A 124 -5.58 18.41 -4.71
CA ALA A 124 -4.20 17.95 -4.77
C ALA A 124 -3.59 17.79 -3.39
N SER A 125 -2.92 16.66 -3.18
CA SER A 125 -2.18 16.34 -1.96
C SER A 125 -0.68 16.29 -2.28
N GLU A 126 0.13 16.73 -1.34
CA GLU A 126 1.58 16.67 -1.46
C GLU A 126 2.08 15.24 -1.29
N THR A 127 3.22 14.94 -1.92
CA THR A 127 3.88 13.63 -1.85
C THR A 127 5.30 13.79 -1.32
N PRO A 128 5.51 13.96 0.00
CA PRO A 128 6.84 14.26 0.56
C PRO A 128 7.91 13.20 0.27
N TRP A 129 7.51 11.95 0.04
CA TRP A 129 8.42 10.85 -0.34
C TRP A 129 8.88 10.95 -1.81
N ASP A 130 8.11 11.63 -2.66
CA ASP A 130 8.44 11.90 -4.05
C ASP A 130 7.62 13.09 -4.59
N PRO A 131 8.11 14.33 -4.48
CA PRO A 131 7.37 15.51 -4.93
C PRO A 131 6.97 15.46 -6.42
N ALA A 132 7.70 14.72 -7.25
CA ALA A 132 7.39 14.58 -8.66
C ALA A 132 6.12 13.75 -8.91
N LEU A 133 5.65 12.97 -7.92
CA LEU A 133 4.44 12.16 -8.04
C LEU A 133 3.20 13.05 -8.08
N SER A 134 3.05 13.98 -7.13
CA SER A 134 1.93 14.93 -7.12
C SER A 134 1.87 15.77 -8.39
N SER A 135 3.02 16.26 -8.87
CA SER A 135 3.10 16.98 -10.16
C SER A 135 2.65 16.10 -11.33
N ALA A 136 3.18 14.87 -11.44
CA ALA A 136 2.81 13.97 -12.53
C ALA A 136 1.31 13.62 -12.51
N MET A 137 0.73 13.41 -11.33
CA MET A 137 -0.70 13.16 -11.16
C MET A 137 -1.55 14.36 -11.57
N ALA A 138 -1.15 15.58 -11.18
CA ALA A 138 -1.85 16.80 -11.54
C ALA A 138 -1.80 17.08 -13.06
N GLU A 139 -0.65 16.83 -13.69
CA GLU A 139 -0.46 17.01 -15.13
C GLU A 139 -1.24 15.99 -15.97
N THR A 140 -1.22 14.73 -15.54
CA THR A 140 -1.86 13.61 -16.27
C THR A 140 -3.35 13.52 -15.97
N ALA A 141 -3.80 14.08 -14.83
CA ALA A 141 -5.18 14.16 -14.38
C ALA A 141 -5.94 12.81 -14.41
N THR A 142 -5.23 11.71 -14.19
CA THR A 142 -5.79 10.34 -14.22
C THR A 142 -5.56 9.64 -12.88
N ALA A 143 -6.63 9.11 -12.30
CA ALA A 143 -6.56 8.24 -11.13
C ALA A 143 -6.24 6.79 -11.55
N ILE A 144 -5.44 6.09 -10.76
CA ILE A 144 -5.11 4.67 -10.98
C ILE A 144 -5.31 3.90 -9.68
N HIS A 145 -6.21 2.91 -9.70
CA HIS A 145 -6.41 1.98 -8.59
C HIS A 145 -5.32 0.92 -8.53
N GLU A 146 -5.07 0.37 -7.33
CA GLU A 146 -4.11 -0.71 -7.11
C GLU A 146 -4.37 -1.92 -8.03
N GLU A 147 -5.62 -2.24 -8.39
CA GLU A 147 -5.94 -3.36 -9.28
C GLU A 147 -5.24 -3.28 -10.64
N ALA A 148 -5.00 -2.08 -11.14
CA ALA A 148 -4.32 -1.88 -12.42
C ALA A 148 -2.86 -2.37 -12.38
N VAL A 149 -2.27 -2.44 -11.19
CA VAL A 149 -0.85 -2.76 -10.98
C VAL A 149 -0.61 -4.02 -10.14
N ILE A 150 -1.66 -4.74 -9.71
CA ILE A 150 -1.56 -5.98 -8.93
C ILE A 150 -0.50 -6.93 -9.50
N GLY A 151 -0.45 -7.13 -10.81
CA GLY A 151 0.54 -8.03 -11.43
C GLY A 151 1.99 -7.68 -11.06
N ARG A 152 2.34 -6.38 -11.08
CA ARG A 152 3.68 -5.88 -10.73
C ARG A 152 3.94 -5.96 -9.23
N LEU A 153 2.92 -5.72 -8.41
CA LEU A 153 3.00 -5.89 -6.95
C LEU A 153 3.26 -7.37 -6.59
N LEU A 154 2.54 -8.31 -7.22
CA LEU A 154 2.75 -9.74 -6.99
C LEU A 154 4.17 -10.19 -7.35
N ASP A 155 4.78 -9.62 -8.39
CA ASP A 155 6.17 -9.92 -8.75
C ASP A 155 7.15 -9.50 -7.65
N ASP A 156 6.87 -8.43 -6.91
CA ASP A 156 7.65 -8.05 -5.73
C ASP A 156 7.41 -9.01 -4.55
N LEU A 157 6.16 -9.39 -4.30
CA LEU A 157 5.79 -10.29 -3.18
C LEU A 157 6.31 -11.72 -3.35
N ARG A 158 6.55 -12.16 -4.59
CA ARG A 158 7.15 -13.48 -4.89
C ARG A 158 8.65 -13.51 -4.66
N ARG A 159 9.33 -12.36 -4.76
CA ARG A 159 10.79 -12.28 -4.58
C ARG A 159 11.11 -12.33 -3.08
N ARG A 160 11.69 -13.44 -2.62
CA ARG A 160 12.33 -13.49 -1.29
C ARG A 160 13.53 -12.54 -1.32
N ARG A 161 13.43 -11.41 -0.63
CA ARG A 161 14.57 -10.54 -0.33
C ARG A 161 15.19 -10.95 1.00
#